data_AF-A0A3D2SZK1-F1
#
_entry.id   AF-A0A3D2SZK1-F1
#
_cell.length_a   1.000
_cell.length_b   1.000
_cell.length_c   1.000
_cell.angle_alpha   90.00
_cell.angle_beta   90.00
_cell.angle_gamma   90.00
#
_symmetry.space_group_name_H-M   'P 1'
#
loop_
_entity.id
_entity.type
_entity.pdbx_description
1 polymer ?
#
loop_
_entity_poly.entity_id
_entity_poly.type
_entity_poly.pdbx_seq_one_letter_code
_entity_poly.pdbx_strand_id
1 'polypeptide(L)'
;MLDIRRLRLEPEAVSDALVKRDPELVPIVEHVLLLDKERREGLMVVNELKAERNTASKQVGELKRKGEDAEELVATMRVTGDRISEIDHKIRTIDQKLQDLLLTIPNTPLGEVPEGGEDENRTEKIWGDPPT
;
A
#
# COMPACT_ATOMS: atom_id res chain seq x y z
N MET A 1 -12.35 -1.00 6.83
CA MET A 1 -11.08 -0.45 6.33
C MET A 1 -11.34 0.18 4.98
N LEU A 2 -10.90 1.43 4.79
CA LEU A 2 -11.05 2.13 3.53
C LEU A 2 -10.22 1.42 2.44
N ASP A 3 -10.75 1.30 1.22
CA ASP A 3 -10.03 0.65 0.13
C ASP A 3 -8.82 1.50 -0.30
N ILE A 4 -7.63 0.91 -0.24
CA ILE A 4 -6.37 1.53 -0.69
C ILE A 4 -6.43 1.98 -2.16
N ARG A 5 -7.25 1.33 -2.99
CA ARG A 5 -7.47 1.75 -4.38
C ARG A 5 -8.17 3.09 -4.45
N ARG A 6 -9.16 3.33 -3.58
CA ARG A 6 -9.87 4.61 -3.52
C ARG A 6 -8.95 5.72 -3.03
N LEU A 7 -8.14 5.45 -2.00
CA LEU A 7 -7.09 6.37 -1.55
C LEU A 7 -6.14 6.76 -2.69
N ARG A 8 -5.79 5.81 -3.56
CA ARG A 8 -4.89 6.06 -4.70
C ARG A 8 -5.55 6.83 -5.84
N LEU A 9 -6.79 6.50 -6.19
CA LEU A 9 -7.49 7.08 -7.34
C LEU A 9 -8.08 8.45 -7.02
N GLU A 10 -8.50 8.66 -5.78
CA GLU A 10 -9.24 9.84 -5.32
C GLU A 10 -8.63 10.40 -4.02
N PRO A 11 -7.31 10.66 -3.95
CA PRO A 11 -6.66 11.06 -2.70
C PRO A 11 -7.20 12.37 -2.14
N GLU A 12 -7.46 13.35 -3.00
CA GLU A 12 -8.00 14.67 -2.61
C GLU A 12 -9.41 14.54 -2.04
N ALA A 13 -10.31 13.88 -2.76
CA ALA A 13 -11.69 13.69 -2.31
C ALA A 13 -11.79 12.90 -0.99
N VAL A 14 -10.92 11.90 -0.79
CA VAL A 14 -10.84 11.16 0.47
C VAL A 14 -10.30 12.05 1.59
N SER A 15 -9.23 12.82 1.33
CA SER A 15 -8.63 13.72 2.33
C SER A 15 -9.61 14.80 2.75
N ASP A 16 -10.27 15.46 1.81
CA ASP A 16 -11.27 16.50 2.08
C ASP A 16 -12.43 15.95 2.93
N ALA A 17 -12.90 14.74 2.64
CA ALA A 17 -13.95 14.09 3.42
C ALA A 17 -13.47 13.73 4.84
N LEU A 18 -12.22 13.30 5.00
CA LEU A 18 -11.65 12.95 6.30
C LEU A 18 -11.33 14.18 7.16
N VAL A 19 -10.93 15.31 6.55
CA VAL A 19 -10.72 16.60 7.24
C VAL A 19 -11.98 17.06 7.97
N LYS A 20 -13.16 16.85 7.37
CA LYS A 20 -14.45 17.18 8.01
C LYS A 20 -14.68 16.43 9.32
N ARG A 21 -14.03 15.28 9.48
CA ARG A 21 -14.12 14.44 10.68
C ARG A 21 -12.99 14.75 11.65
N ASP A 22 -11.76 14.72 11.17
CA ASP A 22 -10.56 14.97 11.96
C ASP A 22 -9.39 15.36 11.04
N PRO A 23 -8.87 16.60 11.14
CA PRO A 23 -7.71 17.05 10.38
C PRO A 23 -6.44 16.22 10.60
N GLU A 24 -6.29 15.55 11.76
CA GLU A 24 -5.13 14.70 12.06
C GLU A 24 -5.07 13.42 11.20
N LEU A 25 -6.15 13.11 10.46
CA LEU A 25 -6.18 11.97 9.54
C LEU A 25 -5.45 12.23 8.22
N VAL A 26 -5.24 13.49 7.83
CA VAL A 26 -4.59 13.82 6.53
C VAL A 26 -3.14 13.31 6.47
N PRO A 27 -2.27 13.57 7.47
CA PRO A 27 -0.91 13.03 7.46
C PRO A 27 -0.87 11.49 7.44
N ILE A 28 -1.88 10.83 8.03
CA ILE A 28 -1.99 9.36 8.02
C ILE A 28 -2.27 8.87 6.60
N VAL A 29 -3.19 9.53 5.87
CA VAL A 29 -3.49 9.24 4.47
C VAL A 29 -2.27 9.43 3.58
N GLU A 30 -1.54 10.54 3.74
CA GLU A 30 -0.30 10.81 2.99
C GLU A 30 0.75 9.72 3.23
N HIS A 31 0.92 9.29 4.49
CA HIS A 31 1.85 8.23 4.84
C HIS A 31 1.45 6.88 4.22
N VAL A 32 0.16 6.55 4.20
CA VAL A 32 -0.35 5.35 3.50
C VAL A 32 -0.04 5.41 2.00
N LEU A 33 -0.20 6.56 1.36
CA LEU A 33 0.10 6.73 -0.07
C LEU A 33 1.60 6.59 -0.38
N LEU A 34 2.45 7.08 0.51
CA LEU A 34 3.91 6.92 0.40
C LEU A 34 4.30 5.43 0.49
N LEU A 35 3.80 4.73 1.51
CA LEU A 35 4.08 3.31 1.69
C LEU A 35 3.53 2.46 0.53
N ASP A 36 2.34 2.79 0.00
CA ASP A 36 1.79 2.13 -1.18
C ASP A 36 2.69 2.30 -2.41
N LYS A 37 3.28 3.49 -2.59
CA LYS A 37 4.22 3.77 -3.67
C LYS A 37 5.49 2.92 -3.51
N GLU A 38 6.12 2.95 -2.34
CA GLU A 38 7.34 2.15 -2.06
C GLU A 38 7.09 0.67 -2.27
N ARG A 39 5.94 0.16 -1.83
CA ARG A 39 5.50 -1.23 -2.04
C ARG A 39 5.45 -1.57 -3.53
N ARG A 40 4.79 -0.73 -4.33
CA ARG A 40 4.63 -0.97 -5.78
C ARG A 40 5.96 -0.92 -6.51
N GLU A 41 6.82 0.03 -6.17
CA GLU A 41 8.17 0.13 -6.72
C GLU A 41 9.00 -1.10 -6.37
N GLY A 42 8.96 -1.54 -5.11
CA GLY A 42 9.63 -2.77 -4.67
C GLY A 42 9.15 -4.00 -5.45
N LEU A 43 7.84 -4.16 -5.62
CA LEU A 43 7.25 -5.26 -6.40
C LEU A 43 7.71 -5.26 -7.87
N MET A 44 7.77 -4.07 -8.48
CA MET A 44 8.25 -3.92 -9.85
C MET A 44 9.70 -4.37 -9.97
N VAL A 45 10.59 -3.89 -9.10
CA VAL A 45 12.02 -4.27 -9.08
C VAL A 45 12.19 -5.77 -8.84
N VAL A 46 11.42 -6.36 -7.91
CA VAL A 46 11.47 -7.81 -7.65
C VAL A 46 11.06 -8.60 -8.89
N ASN A 47 10.04 -8.16 -9.62
CA ASN A 47 9.59 -8.83 -10.84
C ASN A 47 10.65 -8.76 -11.95
N GLU A 48 11.30 -7.61 -12.13
CA GLU A 48 12.41 -7.43 -13.06
C GLU A 48 13.57 -8.37 -12.71
N LEU A 49 14.01 -8.38 -11.45
CA LEU A 49 15.09 -9.26 -10.98
C LEU A 49 14.76 -10.75 -11.14
N LYS A 50 13.49 -11.13 -10.90
CA LYS A 50 13.03 -12.51 -11.12
C LYS A 50 13.09 -12.87 -12.61
N ALA A 51 12.74 -11.96 -13.50
CA ALA A 51 12.85 -12.16 -14.95
C ALA A 51 14.31 -12.30 -15.40
N GLU A 52 15.20 -11.42 -14.92
CA GLU A 52 16.65 -11.50 -15.18
C GLU A 52 17.24 -12.83 -14.71
N ARG A 53 16.95 -13.24 -13.47
CA ARG A 53 17.42 -14.51 -12.89
C ARG A 53 16.93 -15.72 -13.67
N ASN A 54 15.69 -15.69 -14.18
CA ASN A 54 15.14 -16.78 -14.98
C ASN A 54 15.82 -16.86 -16.35
N THR A 55 16.17 -15.73 -16.96
CA THR A 55 16.94 -15.67 -18.20
C THR A 55 18.37 -16.21 -17.99
N ALA A 56 19.04 -15.75 -16.93
CA ALA A 56 20.37 -16.23 -16.56
C ALA A 56 20.38 -17.74 -16.28
N SER A 57 19.35 -18.27 -15.59
CA SER A 57 19.20 -19.71 -15.34
C SER A 57 19.19 -20.54 -16.64
N LYS A 58 18.51 -20.05 -17.68
CA LYS A 58 18.46 -20.72 -18.98
C LYS A 58 19.82 -20.72 -19.66
N GLN A 59 20.51 -19.58 -19.64
CA GLN A 59 21.86 -19.44 -20.20
C GLN A 59 22.86 -20.37 -19.51
N VAL A 60 22.86 -20.44 -18.17
CA VAL A 60 23.70 -21.38 -17.41
C VAL A 60 23.44 -22.83 -17.85
N GLY A 61 22.18 -23.21 -18.03
CA GLY A 61 21.81 -24.55 -18.51
C GLY A 61 22.28 -24.84 -19.95
N GLU A 62 22.39 -23.83 -20.80
CA GLU A 62 22.93 -23.96 -22.16
C GLU A 62 24.47 -24.08 -22.16
N LEU A 63 25.17 -23.22 -21.41
CA LEU A 63 26.62 -23.25 -21.28
C LEU A 63 27.10 -24.59 -20.72
N LYS A 64 26.48 -25.07 -19.64
CA LYS A 64 26.80 -26.38 -19.06
C LYS A 64 26.55 -27.54 -20.02
N ARG A 65 25.54 -27.46 -20.90
CA ARG A 65 25.30 -28.47 -21.94
C ARG A 65 26.37 -28.46 -23.03
N LYS A 66 26.96 -27.30 -23.30
CA LYS A 66 28.09 -27.14 -24.24
C LYS A 66 29.45 -27.47 -23.62
N GLY A 67 29.50 -27.73 -22.31
CA GLY A 67 30.76 -27.92 -21.59
C GLY A 67 31.54 -26.62 -21.35
N GLU A 68 30.87 -25.47 -21.46
CA GLU A 68 31.44 -24.15 -21.24
C GLU A 68 31.31 -23.74 -19.76
N ASP A 69 32.20 -22.84 -19.31
CA ASP A 69 32.17 -22.29 -17.95
C ASP A 69 30.96 -21.37 -17.75
N ALA A 70 30.33 -21.47 -16.58
CA ALA A 70 29.17 -20.69 -16.18
C ALA A 70 29.29 -20.16 -14.74
N GLU A 71 30.47 -20.22 -14.11
CA GLU A 71 30.66 -19.84 -12.71
C GLU A 71 30.30 -18.37 -12.44
N GLU A 72 30.67 -17.44 -13.33
CA GLU A 72 30.36 -16.02 -13.19
C GLU A 72 28.85 -15.73 -13.24
N LEU A 73 28.12 -16.40 -14.14
CA LEU A 73 26.67 -16.30 -14.24
C LEU A 73 25.98 -16.89 -13.01
N VAL A 74 26.49 -18.01 -12.48
CA VAL A 74 25.99 -18.61 -11.23
C VAL A 74 26.21 -17.68 -10.04
N ALA A 75 27.38 -17.04 -9.95
CA ALA A 75 27.67 -16.06 -8.90
C ALA A 75 26.72 -14.84 -8.98
N THR A 76 26.52 -14.32 -10.18
CA THR A 76 25.59 -13.20 -10.42
C THR A 76 24.15 -13.56 -10.02
N MET A 77 23.68 -14.76 -10.39
CA MET A 77 22.36 -15.24 -10.00
C MET A 77 22.17 -15.35 -8.49
N ARG A 78 23.23 -15.72 -7.76
CA ARG A 78 23.19 -15.77 -6.29
C ARG A 78 23.00 -14.38 -5.69
N VAL A 79 23.79 -13.40 -6.14
CA VAL A 79 23.65 -12.00 -5.71
C VAL A 79 22.25 -11.45 -6.04
N THR A 80 21.72 -11.75 -7.22
CA THR A 80 20.35 -11.38 -7.58
C THR A 80 19.31 -12.05 -6.67
N GLY A 81 19.52 -13.31 -6.29
CA GLY A 81 18.67 -14.02 -5.34
C GLY A 81 18.64 -13.39 -3.95
N ASP A 82 19.81 -12.97 -3.46
CA ASP A 82 19.93 -12.27 -2.18
C ASP A 82 19.20 -10.91 -2.22
N ARG A 83 19.39 -10.14 -3.31
CA ARG A 83 18.72 -8.84 -3.52
C ARG A 83 17.20 -8.98 -3.62
N ILE A 84 16.69 -10.04 -4.28
CA ILE A 84 15.26 -10.35 -4.30
C ILE A 84 14.75 -10.59 -2.87
N SER A 85 15.48 -11.37 -2.08
CA SER A 85 15.07 -11.74 -0.72
C SER A 85 15.02 -10.52 0.20
N GLU A 86 15.98 -9.60 0.08
CA GLU A 86 16.00 -8.33 0.82
C GLU A 86 14.80 -7.45 0.49
N ILE A 87 14.48 -7.28 -0.80
CA ILE A 87 13.36 -6.44 -1.22
C ILE A 87 12.03 -7.10 -0.83
N ASP A 88 11.88 -8.41 -0.98
CA ASP A 88 10.69 -9.15 -0.54
C ASP A 88 10.47 -8.99 0.98
N HIS A 89 11.53 -8.95 1.80
CA HIS A 89 11.40 -8.66 3.22
C HIS A 89 10.94 -7.22 3.50
N LYS A 90 11.47 -6.23 2.77
CA LYS A 90 11.03 -4.83 2.87
C LYS A 90 9.56 -4.69 2.49
N ILE A 91 9.12 -5.33 1.40
CA ILE A 91 7.72 -5.33 0.96
C ILE A 91 6.82 -5.90 2.06
N ARG A 92 7.17 -7.03 2.68
CA ARG A 92 6.40 -7.60 3.80
C ARG A 92 6.28 -6.66 4.99
N THR A 93 7.36 -5.94 5.30
CA THR A 93 7.36 -4.95 6.39
C THR A 93 6.45 -3.77 6.05
N ILE A 94 6.48 -3.30 4.81
CA ILE A 94 5.61 -2.23 4.31
C ILE A 94 4.15 -2.69 4.29
N ASP A 95 3.87 -3.93 3.88
CA ASP A 95 2.54 -4.53 3.88
C ASP A 95 1.92 -4.52 5.28
N GLN A 96 2.68 -4.92 6.30
CA GLN A 96 2.21 -4.89 7.68
C GLN A 96 1.91 -3.46 8.13
N LYS A 97 2.82 -2.51 7.87
CA LYS A 97 2.61 -1.09 8.21
C LYS A 97 1.39 -0.50 7.51
N LEU A 98 1.20 -0.81 6.23
CA LEU A 98 0.02 -0.39 5.47
C LEU A 98 -1.25 -0.94 6.08
N GLN A 99 -1.29 -2.22 6.42
CA GLN A 99 -2.44 -2.84 7.05
C GLN A 99 -2.77 -2.15 8.39
N ASP A 100 -1.76 -1.93 9.23
CA ASP A 100 -1.95 -1.30 10.54
C ASP A 100 -2.49 0.13 10.41
N LEU A 101 -1.93 0.94 9.50
CA LEU A 101 -2.38 2.31 9.26
C LEU A 101 -3.78 2.37 8.62
N LEU A 102 -4.08 1.48 7.67
CA LEU A 102 -5.40 1.46 7.05
C LEU A 102 -6.51 1.09 8.04
N LEU A 103 -6.19 0.33 9.09
CA LEU A 103 -7.12 0.02 10.17
C LEU A 103 -7.42 1.23 11.07
N THR A 104 -6.53 2.22 11.15
CA THR A 104 -6.78 3.44 11.93
C THR A 104 -7.60 4.48 11.17
N ILE A 105 -7.69 4.37 9.84
CA ILE A 105 -8.44 5.32 9.01
C ILE A 105 -9.95 4.97 9.04
N PRO A 106 -10.82 5.87 9.51
CA PRO A 106 -12.26 5.66 9.49
C PRO A 106 -12.82 5.72 8.06
N ASN A 107 -14.10 5.36 7.90
CA ASN A 107 -14.79 5.61 6.64
C ASN A 107 -14.97 7.12 6.40
N THR A 108 -14.93 7.51 5.12
CA THR A 108 -15.25 8.87 4.68
C THR A 108 -16.73 9.18 4.95
N PRO A 109 -17.06 10.33 5.57
CA PRO A 109 -18.43 10.83 5.67
C PRO A 109 -19.10 10.94 4.29
N LEU A 110 -20.43 10.79 4.24
CA LEU A 110 -21.21 11.09 3.05
C LEU A 110 -21.33 12.62 2.89
N GLY A 111 -21.52 13.10 1.66
CA GLY A 111 -21.62 14.54 1.39
C GLY A 111 -22.81 15.25 2.05
N GLU A 112 -23.85 14.50 2.42
CA GLU A 112 -25.03 15.01 3.13
C GLU A 112 -24.82 15.12 4.65
N VAL A 113 -23.74 14.54 5.19
CA VAL A 113 -23.44 14.59 6.62
C VAL A 113 -22.98 16.01 6.96
N PRO A 114 -23.62 16.69 7.92
CA PRO A 114 -23.23 18.02 8.34
C PRO A 114 -21.80 18.01 8.91
N GLU A 115 -21.07 19.08 8.65
CA GLU A 115 -19.75 19.33 9.25
C GLU A 115 -19.93 19.84 10.68
N GLY A 116 -19.02 19.44 11.57
CA GLY A 116 -19.02 19.87 12.97
C GLY A 116 -18.80 18.72 13.95
N GLY A 117 -18.77 19.06 15.23
CA GLY A 117 -18.68 18.13 16.34
C GLY A 117 -20.07 17.69 16.84
N GLU A 118 -20.10 17.24 18.09
CA GLU A 118 -21.32 16.72 18.72
C GLU A 118 -22.42 17.77 18.88
N ASP A 119 -22.02 19.04 19.03
CA ASP A 119 -22.93 20.17 19.26
C ASP A 119 -23.63 20.65 17.97
N GLU A 120 -23.08 20.30 16.80
CA GLU A 120 -23.58 20.67 15.47
C GLU A 120 -24.53 19.62 14.88
N ASN A 121 -24.91 18.62 15.66
CA ASN A 121 -25.85 17.58 15.24
C ASN A 121 -27.23 18.17 14.87
N ARG A 122 -27.71 17.85 13.66
CA ARG A 122 -29.03 18.27 13.18
C ARG A 122 -30.11 17.29 13.65
N THR A 123 -31.11 17.79 14.36
CA THR A 123 -32.30 17.00 14.69
C THR A 123 -33.20 16.86 13.46
N GLU A 124 -33.34 15.64 12.94
CA GLU A 124 -34.17 15.37 11.75
C GLU A 124 -35.68 15.28 12.08
N LYS A 125 -36.01 14.75 13.26
CA LYS A 125 -37.41 14.53 13.67
C LYS A 125 -37.52 14.45 15.19
N ILE A 126 -38.56 15.06 15.73
CA ILE A 126 -39.01 14.90 17.12
C ILE A 126 -40.40 14.27 17.08
N TRP A 127 -40.68 13.33 17.99
CA TRP A 127 -42.00 12.70 18.10
C TRP A 127 -42.38 12.50 19.57
N GLY A 128 -43.62 12.89 19.90
CA GLY A 128 -44.10 12.96 21.27
C GLY A 128 -43.57 14.19 22.02
N ASP A 129 -44.10 14.40 23.23
CA ASP A 129 -43.65 15.46 24.13
C ASP A 129 -43.00 14.83 25.38
N PRO A 130 -41.91 15.39 25.91
CA PRO A 130 -41.33 14.93 27.16
C PRO A 130 -42.39 14.99 28.29
N PRO A 131 -42.54 13.93 29.10
CA PRO A 131 -43.47 13.94 30.21
C PRO A 131 -43.07 15.02 31.22
N THR A 132 -44.09 15.66 31.81
CA THR A 132 -43.95 16.76 32.76
C THR A 132 -43.57 16.29 34.16
#